data_AF-A0A2X1YA40-F1
#
_entry.id   AF-A0A2X1YA40-F1
#
_cell.length_a   1.000
_cell.length_b   1.000
_cell.length_c   1.000
_cell.angle_alpha   90.00
_cell.angle_beta   90.00
_cell.angle_gamma   90.00
#
_symmetry.space_group_name_H-M   'P 1'
#
loop_
_entity.id
_entity.type
_entity.pdbx_description
1 polymer ?
#
loop_
_entity_poly.entity_id
_entity_poly.type
_entity_poly.pdbx_seq_one_letter_code
_entity_poly.pdbx_strand_id
1 'polypeptide(L)'
;MICLSLNRTYVLPLTLYAFYNIAYDLLHHKDNTQMLGRFNRIDQEAERFGTSSRVYRRTLKRLIEQGLVTKQKNGELVIINREGLKQYLDELES
;
A
#
# COMPACT_ATOMS: atom_id res chain seq x y z
N MET A 1 18.25 4.22 -2.27
CA MET A 1 17.68 4.07 -3.62
C MET A 1 18.02 2.67 -4.09
N ILE A 2 17.20 1.68 -3.72
CA ILE A 2 17.49 0.28 -4.10
C ILE A 2 16.75 0.02 -5.42
N CYS A 3 17.51 0.10 -6.52
CA CYS A 3 17.14 -0.50 -7.79
C CYS A 3 17.14 -2.02 -7.60
N LEU A 4 15.96 -2.65 -7.56
CA LEU A 4 15.85 -4.07 -7.85
C LEU A 4 15.62 -4.21 -9.35
N SER A 5 16.67 -4.71 -10.00
CA SER A 5 16.68 -5.15 -11.39
C SER A 5 15.71 -6.32 -11.54
N LEU A 6 14.54 -6.06 -12.15
CA LEU A 6 13.71 -7.09 -12.73
C LEU A 6 13.53 -6.78 -14.22
N ASN A 7 14.14 -7.63 -15.03
CA ASN A 7 14.03 -7.70 -16.47
C ASN A 7 12.56 -7.97 -16.87
N ARG A 8 11.77 -6.92 -17.06
CA ARG A 8 10.60 -6.98 -17.95
C ARG A 8 10.15 -5.59 -18.34
N THR A 9 9.97 -5.42 -19.65
CA THR A 9 9.61 -4.20 -20.35
C THR A 9 8.17 -3.77 -20.05
N TYR A 10 7.88 -3.42 -18.80
CA TYR A 10 6.68 -2.69 -18.41
C TYR A 10 7.12 -1.68 -17.38
N VAL A 11 7.29 -0.42 -17.82
CA VAL A 11 7.38 0.69 -16.88
C VAL A 11 6.02 0.73 -16.20
N LEU A 12 5.87 0.01 -15.08
CA LEU A 12 4.68 0.09 -14.24
C LEU A 12 4.44 1.59 -14.04
N PRO A 13 3.27 2.15 -14.42
CA PRO A 13 3.03 3.56 -14.24
C PRO A 13 3.33 3.88 -12.78
N LEU A 14 3.97 5.04 -12.51
CA LEU A 14 4.50 5.39 -11.18
C LEU A 14 3.53 5.11 -10.02
N THR A 15 2.22 5.16 -10.32
CA THR A 15 1.14 4.70 -9.46
C THR A 15 1.22 3.22 -9.10
N LEU A 16 1.27 2.29 -10.05
CA LEU A 16 1.28 0.84 -9.82
C LEU A 16 2.43 0.40 -8.89
N TYR A 17 3.61 1.00 -9.05
CA TYR A 17 4.75 0.76 -8.16
C TYR A 17 4.47 1.22 -6.71
N ALA A 18 3.87 2.40 -6.54
CA ALA A 18 3.47 2.88 -5.21
C ALA A 18 2.38 1.99 -4.59
N PHE A 19 1.43 1.51 -5.39
CA PHE A 19 0.38 0.59 -4.94
C PHE A 19 0.97 -0.71 -4.39
N TYR A 20 1.89 -1.32 -5.14
CA TYR A 20 2.60 -2.52 -4.73
C TYR A 20 3.39 -2.31 -3.42
N ASN A 21 4.21 -1.26 -3.34
CA ASN A 21 5.03 -1.00 -2.16
C ASN A 21 4.20 -0.75 -0.90
N ILE A 22 3.09 -0.02 -1.02
CA ILE A 22 2.18 0.22 0.11
C ILE A 22 1.53 -1.09 0.56
N ALA A 23 1.02 -1.91 -0.37
CA ALA A 23 0.40 -3.19 -0.05
C ALA A 23 1.41 -4.23 0.50
N TYR A 24 2.65 -4.21 0.01
CA TYR A 24 3.73 -5.06 0.50
C TYR A 24 4.18 -4.67 1.92
N ASP A 25 4.34 -3.37 2.19
CA ASP A 25 4.66 -2.82 3.52
C ASP A 25 3.57 -3.20 4.54
N LEU A 26 2.30 -3.08 4.14
CA LEU A 26 1.15 -3.55 4.92
C LEU A 26 1.27 -5.04 5.26
N LEU A 27 1.58 -5.89 4.29
CA LEU A 27 1.62 -7.35 4.47
C LEU A 27 2.75 -7.84 5.39
N HIS A 28 3.89 -7.14 5.41
CA HIS A 28 5.11 -7.54 6.11
C HIS A 28 5.24 -6.96 7.52
N HIS A 29 4.66 -5.79 7.80
CA HIS A 29 4.65 -5.19 9.14
C HIS A 29 3.45 -5.65 9.98
N LYS A 30 3.47 -6.95 10.32
CA LYS A 30 2.40 -7.69 11.03
C LYS A 30 2.11 -7.18 12.46
N ASP A 31 3.12 -6.64 13.16
CA ASP A 31 3.05 -6.28 14.59
C ASP A 31 2.93 -4.77 14.85
N ASN A 32 3.03 -3.94 13.80
CA ASN A 32 2.96 -2.47 13.87
C ASN A 32 1.67 -1.93 13.24
N THR A 33 0.56 -2.66 13.38
CA THR A 33 -0.78 -2.19 12.94
C THR A 33 -1.16 -0.85 13.58
N GLN A 34 -0.56 -0.53 14.74
CA GLN A 34 -0.68 0.77 15.43
C GLN A 34 -0.03 1.94 14.70
N MET A 35 0.89 1.69 13.75
CA MET A 35 1.58 2.72 12.98
C MET A 35 1.02 2.90 11.56
N LEU A 36 0.13 2.00 11.11
CA LEU A 36 -0.48 2.09 9.78
C LEU A 36 -1.44 3.26 9.72
N GLY A 37 -0.86 4.42 9.40
CA GLY A 37 -1.56 5.63 9.04
C GLY A 37 -2.53 6.11 10.11
N ARG A 38 -2.03 6.84 11.12
CA ARG A 38 -2.84 7.97 11.58
C ARG A 38 -3.10 8.80 10.34
N PHE A 39 -4.34 8.93 9.89
CA PHE A 39 -4.72 9.77 8.74
C PHE A 39 -4.16 11.20 8.83
N ASN A 40 -3.74 11.63 10.02
CA ASN A 40 -2.99 12.86 10.28
C ASN A 40 -1.57 12.91 9.70
N ARG A 41 -0.99 11.82 9.17
CA ARG A 41 0.39 11.75 8.66
C ARG A 41 0.48 11.22 7.22
N ILE A 42 -0.60 11.35 6.45
CA ILE A 42 -0.65 10.86 5.07
C ILE A 42 0.48 11.42 4.21
N ASP A 43 0.85 12.69 4.42
CA ASP A 43 1.89 13.34 3.61
C ASP A 43 3.28 12.75 3.88
N GLN A 44 3.58 12.41 5.14
CA GLN A 44 4.83 11.76 5.54
C GLN A 44 4.91 10.33 5.01
N GLU A 45 3.80 9.59 5.08
CA GLU A 45 3.74 8.24 4.51
C GLU A 45 3.89 8.27 2.99
N ALA A 46 3.24 9.22 2.30
CA ALA A 46 3.38 9.34 0.86
C ALA A 46 4.83 9.62 0.44
N GLU A 47 5.54 10.50 1.17
CA GLU A 47 6.96 10.78 0.96
C GLU A 47 7.83 9.53 1.17
N ARG A 48 7.54 8.72 2.20
CA ARG A 48 8.23 7.44 2.47
C ARG A 48 8.15 6.47 1.29
N PHE A 49 7.04 6.47 0.56
CA PHE A 49 6.84 5.65 -0.63
C PHE A 49 7.22 6.34 -1.95
N GLY A 50 7.81 7.55 -1.90
CA GLY A 50 8.18 8.32 -3.08
C GLY A 50 6.97 8.70 -3.95
N THR A 51 5.81 8.87 -3.33
CA THR A 51 4.54 9.15 -4.01
C THR A 51 3.87 10.41 -3.48
N SER A 52 2.85 10.89 -4.18
CA SER A 52 2.04 12.01 -3.69
C SER A 52 0.96 11.52 -2.73
N SER A 53 0.60 12.35 -1.75
CA SER A 53 -0.52 12.11 -0.83
C SER A 53 -1.83 11.76 -1.55
N ARG A 54 -2.03 12.33 -2.75
CA ARG A 54 -3.20 12.02 -3.59
C ARG A 54 -3.18 10.58 -4.09
N VAL A 55 -2.03 10.08 -4.55
CA VAL A 55 -1.87 8.70 -5.00
C VAL A 55 -2.00 7.75 -3.82
N TYR A 56 -1.32 8.04 -2.71
CA TYR A 56 -1.43 7.25 -1.47
C TYR A 56 -2.88 7.11 -0.99
N ARG A 57 -3.66 8.20 -0.95
CA ARG A 57 -5.08 8.15 -0.59
C ARG A 57 -5.91 7.33 -1.58
N ARG A 58 -5.65 7.43 -2.89
CA ARG A 58 -6.34 6.61 -3.89
C ARG A 58 -6.01 5.13 -3.71
N THR A 59 -4.78 4.81 -3.37
CA THR A 59 -4.36 3.44 -3.03
C THR A 59 -5.14 2.90 -1.86
N LEU A 60 -5.11 3.61 -0.73
CA LEU A 60 -5.87 3.21 0.46
C LEU A 60 -7.36 3.07 0.18
N LYS A 61 -7.95 4.03 -0.56
CA LYS A 61 -9.37 3.97 -0.93
C LYS A 61 -9.68 2.69 -1.72
N ARG A 62 -8.86 2.31 -2.69
CA ARG A 62 -9.06 1.06 -3.45
C ARG A 62 -8.94 -0.19 -2.57
N LEU A 63 -7.93 -0.23 -1.69
CA LEU A 63 -7.76 -1.35 -0.76
C LEU A 63 -8.95 -1.49 0.21
N ILE A 64 -9.54 -0.37 0.62
CA ILE A 64 -10.76 -0.34 1.46
C ILE A 64 -11.98 -0.79 0.66
N GLU A 65 -12.18 -0.27 -0.55
CA GLU A 65 -13.29 -0.65 -1.44
C GLU A 65 -13.26 -2.14 -1.82
N GLN A 66 -12.07 -2.71 -1.97
CA GLN A 66 -11.87 -4.14 -2.22
C GLN A 66 -12.02 -5.02 -0.97
N GLY A 67 -12.22 -4.43 0.21
CA GLY A 67 -12.33 -5.18 1.45
C GLY A 67 -11.04 -5.88 1.87
N LEU A 68 -9.88 -5.33 1.50
CA LEU A 68 -8.56 -5.86 1.89
C LEU A 68 -8.10 -5.26 3.23
N VAL A 69 -8.38 -3.97 3.41
CA VAL A 69 -8.09 -3.21 4.63
C VAL A 69 -9.32 -2.45 5.10
N THR A 70 -9.41 -2.18 6.39
CA THR A 70 -10.47 -1.37 6.98
C THR A 70 -9.90 -0.24 7.82
N LYS A 71 -10.66 0.84 7.95
CA LYS A 71 -10.36 1.94 8.86
C LYS A 71 -11.07 1.71 10.19
N GLN A 72 -10.31 1.63 11.27
CA GLN A 72 -10.83 1.54 12.63
C GLN A 72 -11.29 2.92 13.15
N LYS A 73 -12.11 2.92 14.21
CA LYS A 73 -12.67 4.14 14.82
C LYS A 73 -11.60 5.10 15.36
N ASN A 74 -10.45 4.57 15.78
CA ASN A 74 -9.28 5.34 16.22
C ASN A 74 -8.47 5.94 15.06
N GLY A 75 -8.90 5.69 13.81
CA GLY A 75 -8.22 6.16 12.61
C GLY A 75 -7.05 5.27 12.17
N GLU A 76 -6.84 4.10 12.77
CA GLU A 76 -5.83 3.13 12.33
C GLU A 76 -6.34 2.29 11.14
N LEU A 77 -5.42 1.88 10.27
CA LEU A 77 -5.71 0.93 9.20
C LEU A 77 -5.38 -0.49 9.62
N VAL A 78 -6.34 -1.39 9.48
CA VAL A 78 -6.19 -2.81 9.83
C VAL A 78 -6.45 -3.67 8.62
N ILE A 79 -5.61 -4.67 8.41
CA ILE A 79 -5.77 -5.65 7.33
C ILE A 79 -6.87 -6.63 7.74
N ILE A 80 -7.90 -6.75 6.92
CA ILE A 80 -9.04 -7.66 7.18
C ILE A 80 -8.96 -8.93 6.34
N ASN A 81 -8.33 -8.86 5.16
CA ASN A 81 -8.14 -10.00 4.29
C ASN A 81 -6.69 -10.07 3.79
N ARG A 82 -5.90 -10.90 4.47
CA ARG A 82 -4.48 -11.08 4.15
C ARG A 82 -4.27 -11.88 2.87
N GLU A 83 -5.10 -12.88 2.62
CA GLU A 83 -4.99 -13.71 1.41
C GLU A 83 -5.38 -12.91 0.17
N GLY A 84 -6.45 -12.12 0.25
CA GLY A 84 -6.83 -11.18 -0.80
C GLY A 84 -5.75 -10.12 -1.05
N LEU A 85 -5.05 -9.66 -0.01
CA LEU A 85 -3.94 -8.70 -0.18
C LEU A 85 -2.74 -9.33 -0.89
N LYS A 86 -2.46 -10.61 -0.65
CA LYS A 86 -1.43 -11.36 -1.39
C LYS A 86 -1.83 -11.55 -2.85
N GLN A 87 -3.06 -11.99 -3.12
CA GLN A 87 -3.57 -12.13 -4.48
C GLN A 87 -3.52 -10.80 -5.24
N TYR A 88 -3.87 -9.70 -4.57
CA TYR A 88 -3.75 -8.37 -5.13
C TYR A 88 -2.30 -8.03 -5.52
N LEU A 89 -1.31 -8.38 -4.70
CA LEU A 89 0.10 -8.18 -5.02
C LEU A 89 0.54 -9.07 -6.21
N ASP A 90 0.13 -10.33 -6.24
CA ASP A 90 0.44 -11.26 -7.33
C ASP A 90 -0.16 -10.77 -8.66
N GLU A 91 -1.37 -10.22 -8.64
CA GLU A 91 -2.02 -9.58 -9.79
C GLU A 91 -1.29 -8.32 -10.28
N LEU A 92 -0.61 -7.59 -9.39
CA LEU A 92 0.17 -6.40 -9.75
C LEU A 92 1.54 -6.74 -10.36
N GLU A 93 2.08 -7.92 -10.09
CA GLU A 93 3.35 -8.42 -10.65
C GLU A 93 3.19 -9.13 -12.01
N SER A 94 1.99 -9.62 -12.32
CA SER A 94 1.68 -10.38 -13.55
C SER A 94 1.44 -9.51 -14.78
#